data_AF-A0A8S2S966-F1
#
_entry.id   AF-A0A8S2S966-F1
#
_cell.length_a   1.000
_cell.length_b   1.000
_cell.length_c   1.000
_cell.angle_alpha   90.00
_cell.angle_beta   90.00
_cell.angle_gamma   90.00
#
_symmetry.space_group_name_H-M   'P 1'
#
loop_
_entity.id
_entity.type
_entity.pdbx_description
1 polymer ?
#
loop_
_entity_poly.entity_id
_entity_poly.type
_entity_poly.pdbx_seq_one_letter_code
_entity_poly.pdbx_strand_id
1 'polypeptide(L)'
;RIQLYPSKNSSPSSLSTTSSYDPLDHSLYWYPVAFSHELPFGSRQPLGFHLLNEPLCLYRTNDGEVVCVLDICPHRSAPLSLGQMTKEGNLECIYHGWQFGANGQCVRIPSVSKKSNTASLIC
;
A
#
# COMPACT_ATOMS: atom_id res chain seq x y z
N ARG A 1 -3.58 13.20 -2.61
CA ARG A 1 -2.59 12.66 -3.57
C ARG A 1 -2.20 11.30 -3.05
N ILE A 2 -2.71 10.22 -3.63
CA ILE A 2 -2.29 8.88 -3.20
C ILE A 2 -0.93 8.64 -3.84
N GLN A 3 0.12 8.82 -3.06
CA GLN A 3 1.49 8.75 -3.52
C GLN A 3 1.95 7.30 -3.34
N LEU A 4 1.81 6.49 -4.39
CA LEU A 4 2.48 5.19 -4.44
C LEU A 4 3.98 5.49 -4.41
N TYR A 5 4.66 5.08 -3.33
CA TYR A 5 6.08 5.31 -3.17
C TYR A 5 6.85 4.43 -4.15
N PRO A 6 7.64 4.99 -5.07
CA PRO A 6 8.47 4.18 -5.95
C PRO A 6 9.53 3.45 -5.12
N SER A 7 9.72 2.16 -5.43
CA SER A 7 10.85 1.38 -4.93
C SER A 7 12.17 2.09 -5.28
N LYS A 8 12.97 2.39 -4.25
CA LYS A 8 14.28 3.06 -4.40
C LYS A 8 15.30 2.06 -4.96
N ASN A 9 15.30 1.80 -6.26
CA ASN A 9 16.40 1.10 -6.92
C ASN A 9 16.65 1.67 -8.33
N SER A 10 17.34 2.82 -8.38
CA SER A 10 18.07 3.24 -9.58
C SER A 10 19.13 4.29 -9.23
N SER A 11 20.39 3.93 -9.50
CA SER A 11 21.58 4.79 -9.36
C SER A 11 21.55 5.97 -10.35
N PRO A 12 22.27 7.08 -10.10
CA PRO A 12 22.16 8.29 -10.91
C PRO A 12 23.08 8.20 -12.12
N SER A 13 22.52 8.05 -13.32
CA SER A 13 23.24 8.33 -14.58
C SER A 13 22.78 9.68 -15.15
N SER A 14 23.73 10.62 -15.18
CA SER A 14 23.84 11.87 -15.95
C SER A 14 22.56 12.49 -16.56
N LEU A 15 22.23 13.69 -16.07
CA LEU A 15 21.16 14.58 -16.55
C LEU A 15 21.30 14.96 -18.03
N SER A 16 20.24 14.72 -18.80
CA SER A 16 19.82 15.51 -19.95
C SER A 16 18.41 16.03 -19.68
N THR A 17 18.31 17.24 -19.13
CA THR A 17 17.05 17.88 -18.77
C THR A 17 16.38 18.49 -20.00
N THR A 18 15.75 17.64 -20.80
CA THR A 18 14.50 18.01 -21.48
C THR A 18 13.45 17.07 -20.93
N SER A 19 12.63 17.55 -20.00
CA SER A 19 11.48 16.79 -19.51
C SER A 19 10.53 16.61 -20.68
N SER A 20 10.65 15.47 -21.36
CA SER A 20 9.75 15.05 -22.42
C SER A 20 8.44 14.67 -21.75
N TYR A 21 7.59 15.66 -21.53
CA TYR A 21 6.19 15.43 -21.17
C TYR A 21 5.60 14.53 -22.26
N ASP A 22 5.36 13.27 -21.93
CA ASP A 22 4.56 12.37 -22.75
C ASP A 22 3.09 12.59 -22.35
N PRO A 23 2.27 13.24 -23.20
CA PRO A 23 0.85 13.45 -22.89
C PRO A 23 0.08 12.13 -22.75
N LEU A 24 0.64 11.01 -23.23
CA LEU A 24 0.07 9.66 -23.13
C LEU A 24 0.51 8.92 -21.86
N ASP A 25 1.32 9.53 -20.99
CA ASP A 25 1.64 8.94 -19.68
C ASP A 25 0.41 8.97 -18.77
N HIS A 26 -0.34 7.87 -18.81
CA HIS A 26 -1.54 7.67 -18.01
C HIS A 26 -1.27 7.69 -16.50
N SER A 27 -0.03 7.49 -16.03
CA SER A 27 0.29 7.49 -14.59
C SER A 27 0.20 8.87 -13.93
N LEU A 28 0.17 9.94 -14.73
CA LEU A 28 0.18 11.32 -14.26
C LEU A 28 -1.21 11.89 -13.93
N TYR A 29 -2.28 11.14 -14.19
CA TYR A 29 -3.65 11.60 -14.03
C TYR A 29 -4.31 11.10 -12.74
N TRP A 30 -5.40 11.77 -12.37
CA TRP A 30 -6.25 11.37 -11.26
C TRP A 30 -7.36 10.43 -11.71
N TYR A 31 -7.48 9.29 -11.02
CA TYR A 31 -8.50 8.27 -11.32
C TYR A 31 -9.44 8.08 -10.12
N PRO A 32 -10.76 8.28 -10.29
CA PRO A 32 -11.74 7.81 -9.32
C PRO A 32 -11.84 6.28 -9.42
N VAL A 33 -11.59 5.57 -8.32
CA VAL A 33 -11.52 4.10 -8.28
C VAL A 33 -12.55 3.45 -7.37
N ALA A 34 -13.12 4.21 -6.43
CA ALA A 34 -14.13 3.75 -5.49
C ALA A 34 -14.89 4.94 -4.89
N PHE A 35 -16.12 4.71 -4.45
CA PHE A 35 -16.84 5.62 -3.57
C PHE A 35 -16.36 5.46 -2.13
N SER A 36 -16.36 6.57 -1.38
CA SER A 36 -15.89 6.56 0.01
C SER A 36 -16.66 5.58 0.92
N HIS A 37 -17.93 5.29 0.62
CA HIS A 37 -18.78 4.38 1.40
C HIS A 37 -18.51 2.89 1.11
N GLU A 38 -17.82 2.57 0.00
CA GLU A 38 -17.33 1.22 -0.30
C GLU A 38 -16.13 0.84 0.58
N LEU A 39 -15.52 1.83 1.25
CA LEU A 39 -14.48 1.69 2.28
C LEU A 39 -15.03 2.17 3.64
N PRO A 40 -15.95 1.42 4.26
CA PRO A 40 -16.55 1.86 5.53
C PRO A 40 -15.51 1.80 6.66
N PHE A 41 -15.75 2.63 7.68
CA PHE A 41 -14.96 2.62 8.91
C PHE A 41 -15.09 1.29 9.66
N GLY A 42 -14.02 0.85 10.32
CA GLY A 42 -14.01 -0.30 11.22
C GLY A 42 -13.50 -1.60 10.57
N SER A 43 -13.96 -2.75 11.08
CA SER A 43 -13.37 -4.07 10.81
C SER A 43 -13.77 -4.70 9.47
N ARG A 44 -14.17 -3.92 8.45
CA ARG A 44 -14.56 -4.48 7.15
C ARG A 44 -13.32 -4.77 6.29
N GLN A 45 -13.47 -5.66 5.33
CA GLN A 45 -12.42 -6.05 4.41
C GLN A 45 -11.91 -4.84 3.59
N PRO A 46 -10.61 -4.81 3.27
CA PRO A 46 -10.06 -3.89 2.28
C PRO A 46 -10.65 -4.14 0.88
N LEU A 47 -10.48 -3.18 -0.02
CA LEU A 47 -10.96 -3.25 -1.39
C LEU A 47 -9.80 -3.48 -2.37
N GLY A 48 -9.79 -4.63 -3.03
CA GLY A 48 -8.86 -4.93 -4.13
C GLY A 48 -9.40 -4.48 -5.50
N PHE A 49 -8.54 -3.92 -6.35
CA PHE A 49 -8.87 -3.51 -7.72
C PHE A 49 -7.61 -3.47 -8.60
N HIS A 50 -7.78 -3.30 -9.91
CA HIS A 50 -6.67 -3.07 -10.83
C HIS A 50 -6.79 -1.68 -11.46
N LEU A 51 -5.67 -0.98 -11.60
CA LEU A 51 -5.57 0.29 -12.32
C LEU A 51 -4.25 0.32 -13.08
N LEU A 52 -4.29 0.66 -14.37
CA LEU A 52 -3.08 0.69 -15.23
C LEU A 52 -2.26 -0.61 -15.15
N ASN A 53 -2.95 -1.75 -15.09
CA ASN A 53 -2.36 -3.10 -14.97
C ASN A 53 -1.62 -3.38 -13.64
N GLU A 54 -1.76 -2.52 -12.64
CA GLU A 54 -1.23 -2.74 -11.28
C GLU A 54 -2.35 -3.22 -10.34
N PRO A 55 -2.13 -4.30 -9.56
CA PRO A 55 -3.05 -4.73 -8.53
C PRO A 55 -2.90 -3.84 -7.29
N LEU A 56 -4.00 -3.23 -6.86
CA LEU A 56 -4.03 -2.24 -5.78
C LEU A 56 -5.05 -2.61 -4.72
N CYS A 57 -4.76 -2.24 -3.48
CA CYS A 57 -5.61 -2.46 -2.32
C CYS A 57 -5.85 -1.13 -1.61
N LEU A 58 -7.12 -0.81 -1.38
CA LEU A 58 -7.56 0.33 -0.57
C LEU A 58 -8.05 -0.12 0.79
N TYR A 59 -7.70 0.63 1.83
CA TYR A 59 -8.26 0.46 3.17
C TYR A 59 -8.39 1.81 3.87
N ARG A 60 -9.23 1.85 4.90
CA ARG A 60 -9.45 3.04 5.73
C ARG A 60 -8.97 2.76 7.15
N THR A 61 -8.08 3.61 7.65
CA THR A 61 -7.62 3.54 9.04
C THR A 61 -8.70 4.03 10.01
N ASN A 62 -8.50 3.81 11.31
CA ASN A 62 -9.42 4.30 12.34
C ASN A 62 -9.52 5.83 12.38
N ASP A 63 -8.47 6.54 11.98
CA ASP A 63 -8.44 8.01 11.90
C ASP A 63 -9.18 8.54 10.66
N GLY A 64 -9.68 7.65 9.79
CA GLY A 64 -10.44 7.98 8.59
C GLY A 64 -9.61 8.18 7.33
N GLU A 65 -8.29 8.13 7.44
CA GLU A 65 -7.35 8.20 6.31
C GLU A 65 -7.53 6.99 5.38
N VAL A 66 -7.60 7.26 4.07
CA VAL A 66 -7.65 6.23 3.02
C VAL A 66 -6.24 5.98 2.49
N VAL A 67 -5.82 4.71 2.53
CA VAL A 67 -4.51 4.28 2.08
C VAL A 67 -4.67 3.39 0.86
N CYS A 68 -3.82 3.57 -0.14
CA CYS A 68 -3.69 2.67 -1.28
C CYS A 68 -2.28 2.08 -1.27
N VAL A 69 -2.19 0.77 -1.43
CA VAL A 69 -0.94 0.02 -1.54
C VAL A 69 -1.02 -0.93 -2.72
N LEU A 70 0.12 -1.47 -3.15
CA LEU A 70 0.11 -2.65 -4.02
C LEU A 70 -0.62 -3.78 -3.30
N ASP A 71 -1.47 -4.51 -4.02
CA ASP A 71 -2.22 -5.63 -3.47
C ASP A 71 -1.36 -6.91 -3.36
N ILE A 72 -0.16 -6.75 -2.79
CA ILE A 72 0.88 -7.79 -2.74
C ILE A 72 1.59 -7.65 -1.39
N CYS A 73 1.42 -8.65 -0.53
CA CYS A 73 2.18 -8.71 0.72
C CYS A 73 3.67 -8.97 0.40
N PRO A 74 4.62 -8.11 0.82
CA PRO A 74 6.04 -8.26 0.49
C PRO A 74 6.67 -9.54 1.09
N HIS A 75 6.00 -10.20 2.04
CA HIS A 75 6.48 -11.46 2.60
C HIS A 75 6.45 -12.61 1.60
N ARG A 76 5.28 -12.88 0.98
CA ARG A 76 5.05 -14.02 0.05
C ARG A 76 3.93 -13.77 -0.95
N SER A 77 3.74 -12.52 -1.35
CA SER A 77 2.82 -12.07 -2.40
C SER A 77 1.35 -12.42 -2.21
N ALA A 78 0.92 -12.72 -0.99
CA ALA A 78 -0.50 -12.88 -0.69
C ALA A 78 -1.24 -11.55 -0.95
N PRO A 79 -2.42 -11.56 -1.59
CA PRO A 79 -3.21 -10.36 -1.78
C PRO A 79 -3.58 -9.75 -0.43
N LEU A 80 -3.26 -8.48 -0.24
CA LEU A 80 -3.58 -7.74 0.97
C LEU A 80 -5.08 -7.44 1.07
N SER A 81 -5.77 -7.34 -0.07
CA SER A 81 -7.21 -7.12 -0.18
C SER A 81 -8.06 -8.24 0.41
N LEU A 82 -7.51 -9.47 0.45
CA LEU A 82 -8.16 -10.58 1.14
C LEU A 82 -8.04 -10.49 2.66
N GLY A 83 -7.22 -9.56 3.17
CA GLY A 83 -6.95 -9.28 4.58
C GLY A 83 -8.14 -8.75 5.37
N GLN A 84 -7.82 -8.21 6.55
CA GLN A 84 -8.80 -7.60 7.44
C GLN A 84 -8.22 -6.38 8.15
N MET A 85 -9.10 -5.46 8.54
CA MET A 85 -8.72 -4.35 9.40
C MET A 85 -8.65 -4.80 10.86
N THR A 86 -7.55 -4.52 11.54
CA THR A 86 -7.38 -4.80 12.97
C THR A 86 -8.13 -3.76 13.82
N LYS A 87 -8.29 -4.06 15.11
CA LYS A 87 -8.90 -3.11 16.06
C LYS A 87 -8.09 -1.81 16.19
N GLU A 88 -6.78 -1.89 15.98
CA GLU A 88 -5.85 -0.75 15.98
C GLU A 88 -5.90 0.05 14.67
N GLY A 89 -6.67 -0.38 13.67
CA GLY A 89 -6.83 0.33 12.40
C GLY A 89 -5.74 0.03 11.37
N ASN A 90 -5.03 -1.09 11.52
CA ASN A 90 -4.03 -1.56 10.54
C ASN A 90 -4.64 -2.59 9.59
N LEU A 91 -4.10 -2.68 8.38
CA LEU A 91 -4.40 -3.77 7.45
C LEU A 91 -3.60 -5.01 7.84
N GLU A 92 -4.24 -6.12 8.18
CA GLU A 92 -3.63 -7.41 8.46
C GLU A 92 -3.75 -8.37 7.28
N CYS A 93 -2.61 -8.88 6.81
CA CYS A 93 -2.53 -9.89 5.76
C CYS A 93 -3.05 -11.25 6.26
N ILE A 94 -3.93 -11.90 5.49
CA ILE A 94 -4.52 -13.21 5.82
C ILE A 94 -3.51 -14.31 6.05
N TYR A 95 -2.32 -14.21 5.44
CA TYR A 95 -1.44 -15.37 5.39
C TYR A 95 -0.69 -15.57 6.70
N HIS A 96 -0.03 -14.51 7.20
CA HIS A 96 0.81 -14.60 8.39
C HIS A 96 0.64 -13.43 9.36
N GLY A 97 -0.44 -12.66 9.20
CA GLY A 97 -0.79 -11.57 10.13
C GLY A 97 0.16 -10.38 10.11
N TRP A 98 0.94 -10.19 9.03
CA TRP A 98 1.72 -8.95 8.86
C TRP A 98 0.76 -7.77 8.78
N GLN A 99 1.04 -6.70 9.53
CA GLN A 99 0.15 -5.55 9.60
C GLN A 99 0.78 -4.30 8.98
N PHE A 100 -0.03 -3.52 8.28
CA PHE A 100 0.35 -2.31 7.56
C PHE A 100 -0.45 -1.10 8.04
N GLY A 101 0.25 0.01 8.33
CA GLY A 101 -0.34 1.21 8.96
C GLY A 101 -0.81 2.28 7.96
N ALA A 102 -1.03 3.50 8.45
CA ALA A 102 -1.57 4.64 7.68
C ALA A 102 -0.71 5.10 6.48
N ASN A 103 0.55 4.69 6.41
CA ASN A 103 1.47 5.01 5.33
C ASN A 103 1.79 3.81 4.43
N GLY A 104 1.07 2.70 4.58
CA GLY A 104 1.33 1.45 3.87
C GLY A 104 2.57 0.69 4.33
N GLN A 105 3.31 1.18 5.34
CA GLN A 105 4.49 0.49 5.87
C GLN A 105 4.10 -0.63 6.82
N CYS A 106 4.92 -1.68 6.86
CA CYS A 106 4.76 -2.75 7.82
C CYS A 106 5.02 -2.23 9.24
N VAL A 107 4.01 -2.33 10.10
CA VAL A 107 4.06 -1.87 11.51
C VAL A 107 4.13 -3.04 12.50
N ARG A 108 3.83 -4.26 12.06
CA ARG A 108 3.88 -5.46 12.89
C ARG A 108 4.14 -6.71 12.08
N ILE A 109 5.12 -7.49 12.55
CA ILE A 109 5.38 -8.86 12.09
C ILE A 109 5.15 -9.77 13.31
N PRO A 110 4.10 -10.62 13.32
CA PRO A 110 3.76 -11.41 14.51
C PRO A 110 4.87 -12.31 15.06
N SER A 111 5.74 -12.82 14.18
CA SER A 111 6.87 -13.68 14.54
C SER A 111 8.07 -12.92 15.12
N VAL A 112 8.12 -11.59 14.99
CA VAL A 112 9.23 -10.76 15.49
C VAL A 112 8.84 -10.14 16.82
N SER A 113 9.58 -10.47 17.88
CA SER A 113 9.37 -9.84 19.18
C SER A 113 9.75 -8.35 19.12
N LYS A 114 9.03 -7.49 19.86
CA LYS A 114 9.27 -6.03 19.94
C LYS A 114 10.69 -5.61 20.37
N LYS A 115 11.56 -6.55 20.77
CA LYS A 115 12.92 -6.27 21.27
C LYS A 115 14.00 -6.18 20.19
N SER A 116 13.69 -6.44 18.92
CA SER A 116 14.68 -6.39 17.85
C SER A 116 14.40 -5.23 16.89
N ASN A 117 15.35 -4.30 16.77
CA ASN A 117 15.35 -3.15 15.83
C ASN A 117 15.41 -3.54 14.33
N THR A 118 14.94 -4.73 13.96
CA THR A 118 15.08 -5.33 12.63
C THR A 118 13.93 -5.03 11.67
N ALA A 119 12.88 -4.32 12.12
CA ALA A 119 11.68 -4.09 11.31
C ALA A 119 11.96 -3.32 9.99
N SER A 120 13.06 -2.56 9.92
CA SER A 120 13.45 -1.80 8.72
C SER A 120 14.28 -2.57 7.70
N LEU A 121 14.61 -3.86 7.92
CA LEU A 121 15.47 -4.64 7.01
C LEU A 121 14.69 -5.64 6.14
N ILE A 122 13.35 -5.69 6.24
CA ILE A 122 12.51 -6.70 5.59
C ILE A 122 11.40 -6.07 4.71
N CYS A 123 11.44 -4.75 4.48
CA CYS A 123 10.54 -4.04 3.56
C CYS A 123 11.32 -3.05 2.70
#